data_AF-A0A538BVU9-F1
#
_entry.id   AF-A0A538BVU9-F1
#
_cell.length_a   1.000
_cell.length_b   1.000
_cell.length_c   1.000
_cell.angle_alpha   90.00
_cell.angle_beta   90.00
_cell.angle_gamma   90.00
#
_symmetry.space_group_name_H-M   'P 1'
#
loop_
_entity.id
_entity.type
_entity.pdbx_description
1 polymer ?
#
loop_
_entity_poly.entity_id
_entity_poly.type
_entity_poly.pdbx_seq_one_letter_code
_entity_poly.pdbx_strand_id
1 'polypeptide(L)'
;MERCEIKINDVSKKEGNVGTTPFVFTVSLDRSPIDPVTVKYATSNVTATAPSDYIATSGTVVFPSGVQQQTITVLVKGDTTREGNETFFVILSNPSPNAAERPCAA
;
A
#
# COMPACT_ATOMS: atom_id res chain seq x y z
N MET A 1 -1.69 17.35 -20.11
CA MET A 1 -2.74 16.47 -19.56
C MET A 1 -2.21 15.97 -18.22
N GLU A 2 -2.70 16.53 -17.12
CA GLU A 2 -2.35 16.09 -15.77
C GLU A 2 -3.19 14.85 -15.45
N ARG A 3 -2.54 13.71 -15.20
CA ARG A 3 -3.20 12.46 -14.82
C ARG A 3 -3.45 12.51 -13.31
N CYS A 4 -4.54 11.91 -12.82
CA CYS A 4 -4.64 11.63 -11.39
C CYS A 4 -3.48 10.73 -10.98
N GLU A 5 -2.71 11.16 -10.01
CA GLU A 5 -1.56 10.41 -9.54
C GLU A 5 -1.97 9.61 -8.29
N ILE A 6 -1.80 8.29 -8.35
CA ILE A 6 -1.97 7.43 -7.17
C ILE A 6 -0.59 7.20 -6.56
N LYS A 7 -0.45 7.51 -5.27
CA LYS A 7 0.79 7.31 -4.51
C LYS A 7 0.56 6.37 -3.35
N ILE A 8 1.63 5.71 -2.92
CA ILE A 8 1.73 5.00 -1.64
C ILE A 8 3.00 5.49 -0.95
N ASN A 9 2.96 5.74 0.35
CA ASN A 9 4.15 6.13 1.09
C ASN A 9 4.98 4.92 1.51
N ASP A 10 6.26 5.15 1.78
CA ASP A 10 7.11 4.17 2.43
C ASP A 10 6.88 4.18 3.95
N VAL A 11 7.08 3.00 4.58
CA VAL A 11 6.97 2.81 6.02
C VAL A 11 8.22 2.09 6.51
N SER A 12 8.90 2.68 7.50
CA SER A 12 10.05 2.08 8.17
C SER A 12 9.79 1.98 9.66
N LYS A 13 9.76 0.75 10.19
CA LYS A 13 9.49 0.47 11.60
C LYS A 13 10.20 -0.82 12.01
N LYS A 14 10.37 -1.03 13.31
CA LYS A 14 10.85 -2.32 13.85
C LYS A 14 9.72 -3.36 13.83
N GLU A 15 10.05 -4.60 13.51
CA GLU A 15 9.12 -5.73 13.52
C GLU A 15 8.69 -6.17 14.94
N GLY A 16 9.55 -5.95 15.94
CA GLY A 16 9.34 -6.38 17.33
C GLY A 16 9.88 -7.79 17.59
N ASN A 17 9.81 -8.27 18.83
CA ASN A 17 10.44 -9.56 19.20
C ASN A 17 9.45 -10.75 19.21
N VAL A 18 8.15 -10.47 19.04
CA VAL A 18 7.06 -11.43 19.22
C VAL A 18 5.80 -10.91 18.52
N GLY A 19 5.01 -11.82 17.96
CA GLY A 19 3.69 -11.53 17.41
C GLY A 19 3.80 -10.81 16.07
N THR A 20 2.91 -9.85 15.83
CA THR A 20 2.96 -9.03 14.61
C THR A 20 2.90 -7.55 14.90
N THR A 21 3.71 -6.77 14.19
CA THR A 21 3.62 -5.31 14.15
C THR A 21 2.88 -4.86 12.90
N PRO A 22 1.83 -4.02 13.01
CA PRO A 22 1.17 -3.46 11.85
C PRO A 22 2.03 -2.38 11.20
N PHE A 23 2.28 -2.55 9.90
CA PHE A 23 2.82 -1.54 9.00
C PHE A 23 1.65 -0.98 8.19
N VAL A 24 1.36 0.30 8.40
CA VAL A 24 0.19 0.97 7.80
C VAL A 24 0.68 1.92 6.72
N PHE A 25 0.39 1.56 5.48
CA PHE A 25 0.69 2.34 4.29
C PHE A 25 -0.51 3.19 3.93
N THR A 26 -0.30 4.48 3.73
CA THR A 26 -1.28 5.42 3.19
C THR A 26 -1.17 5.44 1.67
N VAL A 27 -2.29 5.12 1.02
CA VAL A 27 -2.47 5.31 -0.42
C VAL A 27 -3.24 6.60 -0.63
N SER A 28 -2.74 7.48 -1.49
CA SER A 28 -3.34 8.79 -1.75
C SER A 28 -3.61 9.02 -3.23
N LEU A 29 -4.67 9.79 -3.47
CA LEU A 29 -4.95 10.47 -4.73
C LEU A 29 -4.49 11.93 -4.58
N ASP A 30 -3.97 12.52 -5.65
CA ASP A 30 -3.58 13.92 -5.70
C ASP A 30 -4.79 14.89 -5.67
N ARG A 31 -5.97 14.40 -6.04
CA ARG A 31 -7.22 15.17 -6.11
C ARG A 31 -8.42 14.32 -5.67
N SER A 32 -9.49 15.00 -5.25
CA SER A 32 -10.74 14.35 -4.85
C SER A 32 -11.43 13.68 -6.04
N PRO A 33 -11.72 12.37 -6.00
CA PRO A 33 -12.43 11.71 -7.08
C PRO A 33 -13.91 12.08 -7.05
N ILE A 34 -14.50 12.33 -8.23
CA ILE A 34 -15.96 12.56 -8.35
C ILE A 34 -16.75 11.24 -8.42
N ASP A 35 -16.13 10.20 -8.97
CA ASP A 35 -16.63 8.83 -9.09
C ASP A 35 -15.64 7.89 -8.38
N PRO A 36 -16.08 6.74 -7.83
CA PRO A 36 -15.17 5.83 -7.14
C PRO A 36 -13.94 5.46 -7.97
N VAL A 37 -12.76 5.51 -7.35
CA VAL A 37 -11.48 5.06 -7.93
C VAL A 37 -11.07 3.76 -7.25
N THR A 38 -10.60 2.79 -8.02
CA THR A 38 -10.09 1.52 -7.48
C THR A 38 -8.66 1.27 -7.92
N VAL A 39 -7.85 0.69 -7.05
CA VAL A 39 -6.50 0.21 -7.38
C VAL A 39 -6.25 -1.11 -6.66
N LYS A 40 -5.72 -2.10 -7.37
CA LYS A 40 -5.31 -3.37 -6.75
C LYS A 40 -3.97 -3.21 -6.08
N TYR A 41 -3.72 -4.00 -5.04
CA TYR A 41 -2.42 -4.08 -4.40
C TYR A 41 -2.04 -5.52 -4.07
N ALA A 42 -0.74 -5.78 -4.03
CA ALA A 42 -0.18 -7.03 -3.51
C ALA A 42 1.21 -6.79 -2.92
N THR A 43 1.54 -7.52 -1.86
CA THR A 43 2.89 -7.55 -1.32
C THR A 43 3.84 -8.36 -2.20
N SER A 44 5.10 -7.95 -2.31
CA SER A 44 6.16 -8.69 -3.01
C SER A 44 7.42 -8.76 -2.17
N ASN A 45 8.03 -9.94 -2.11
CA ASN A 45 9.30 -10.18 -1.43
C ASN A 45 10.44 -9.35 -2.05
N VAL A 46 11.38 -8.93 -1.21
CA VAL A 46 12.70 -8.44 -1.63
C VAL A 46 13.77 -9.16 -0.80
N THR A 47 14.11 -8.63 0.36
CA THR A 47 14.96 -9.34 1.34
C THR A 47 14.10 -9.97 2.43
N ALA A 48 13.06 -9.27 2.89
CA ALA A 48 12.01 -9.88 3.70
C ALA A 48 11.09 -10.74 2.80
N THR A 49 10.72 -11.90 3.30
CA THR A 49 9.95 -12.93 2.62
C THR A 49 8.72 -13.36 3.40
N ALA A 50 7.60 -13.57 2.71
CA ALA A 50 6.42 -14.19 3.30
C ALA A 50 6.51 -15.73 3.18
N PRO A 51 6.08 -16.50 4.19
CA PRO A 51 5.41 -16.02 5.40
C PRO A 51 6.34 -15.84 6.61
N SER A 52 7.66 -15.90 6.49
CA SER A 52 8.56 -15.81 7.66
C SER A 52 8.49 -14.42 8.31
N ASP A 53 8.64 -13.37 7.50
CA ASP A 53 8.95 -12.02 8.01
C ASP A 53 7.69 -11.14 7.99
N TYR A 54 6.74 -11.45 7.11
CA TYR A 54 5.44 -10.78 7.07
C TYR A 54 4.34 -11.69 6.50
N ILE A 55 3.10 -11.31 6.75
CA ILE A 55 1.92 -11.99 6.18
C ILE A 55 1.64 -11.37 4.81
N ALA A 56 1.74 -12.17 3.75
CA ALA A 56 1.41 -11.72 2.40
C ALA A 56 -0.03 -11.23 2.32
N THR A 57 -0.21 -10.00 1.82
CA THR A 57 -1.53 -9.35 1.72
C THR A 57 -1.73 -8.86 0.30
N SER A 58 -2.95 -9.05 -0.22
CA SER A 58 -3.39 -8.46 -1.48
C SER A 58 -4.86 -8.08 -1.41
N GLY A 59 -5.29 -7.19 -2.29
CA GLY A 59 -6.67 -6.75 -2.34
C GLY A 59 -6.91 -5.59 -3.30
N THR A 60 -8.02 -4.91 -3.10
CA THR A 60 -8.41 -3.71 -3.85
C THR A 60 -8.65 -2.58 -2.87
N VAL A 61 -7.96 -1.46 -3.05
CA VAL A 61 -8.29 -0.20 -2.40
C VAL A 61 -9.40 0.46 -3.21
N VAL A 62 -10.44 0.93 -2.51
CA VAL A 62 -11.53 1.71 -3.09
C VAL A 62 -11.49 3.10 -2.46
N PHE A 63 -11.42 4.13 -3.29
CA PHE A 63 -11.62 5.52 -2.92
C PHE A 63 -13.04 5.91 -3.30
N PRO A 64 -13.97 6.05 -2.34
CA PRO A 64 -15.28 6.65 -2.61
C PRO A 64 -15.15 8.07 -3.16
N SER A 65 -16.23 8.58 -3.75
CA SER A 65 -16.31 9.99 -4.15
C SER A 65 -15.96 10.91 -2.97
N GLY A 66 -15.10 11.89 -3.21
CA GLY A 66 -14.65 12.84 -2.20
C GLY A 66 -13.55 12.33 -1.25
N VAL A 67 -13.14 11.07 -1.33
CA VAL A 67 -12.11 10.48 -0.44
C VAL A 67 -10.79 10.37 -1.19
N GLN A 68 -9.74 10.97 -0.62
CA GLN A 68 -8.41 11.04 -1.25
C GLN A 68 -7.37 10.13 -0.59
N GLN A 69 -7.67 9.57 0.58
CA GLN A 69 -6.73 8.76 1.33
C GLN A 69 -7.40 7.49 1.81
N GLN A 70 -6.67 6.38 1.69
CA GLN A 70 -7.03 5.08 2.21
C GLN A 70 -5.78 4.43 2.78
N THR A 71 -5.95 3.36 3.57
CA THR A 71 -4.82 2.65 4.16
C THR A 71 -4.80 1.18 3.76
N ILE A 72 -3.58 0.65 3.66
CA ILE A 72 -3.28 -0.77 3.54
C ILE A 72 -2.48 -1.15 4.78
N THR A 73 -2.90 -2.20 5.48
CA THR A 73 -2.17 -2.73 6.63
C THR A 73 -1.52 -4.06 6.25
N VAL A 74 -0.20 -4.14 6.41
CA VAL A 74 0.55 -5.40 6.33
C VAL A 74 1.04 -5.75 7.73
N LEU A 75 0.85 -7.01 8.13
CA LEU A 75 1.30 -7.51 9.42
C LEU A 75 2.70 -8.09 9.25
N VAL A 76 3.69 -7.44 9.87
CA VAL A 76 5.09 -7.88 9.91
C VAL A 76 5.29 -8.72 11.15
N LYS A 77 5.90 -9.90 11.03
CA LYS A 77 6.10 -10.84 12.13
C LYS A 77 7.36 -10.45 12.90
N GLY A 78 7.25 -10.40 14.21
CA GLY A 78 8.40 -10.18 15.08
C GLY A 78 8.90 -11.50 15.65
N ASP A 79 10.22 -11.65 15.73
CA ASP A 79 10.87 -12.74 16.44
C ASP A 79 12.20 -12.32 17.09
N THR A 80 12.89 -13.25 17.73
CA THR A 80 14.12 -12.98 18.51
C THR A 80 15.40 -13.27 17.74
N THR A 81 15.30 -13.68 16.48
CA THR A 81 16.42 -13.91 15.58
C THR A 81 17.10 -12.58 15.28
N ARG A 82 18.43 -12.60 15.21
CA ARG A 82 19.19 -11.40 14.85
C ARG A 82 19.29 -11.31 13.34
N GLU A 83 18.57 -10.36 12.76
CA GLU A 83 18.51 -10.13 11.33
C GLU A 83 19.09 -8.76 10.93
N GLY A 84 19.32 -8.58 9.63
CA GLY A 84 19.67 -7.28 9.05
C GLY A 84 18.44 -6.39 8.88
N ASN A 85 18.63 -5.17 8.38
CA ASN A 85 17.50 -4.39 7.90
C ASN A 85 16.99 -5.01 6.60
N GLU A 86 15.69 -5.29 6.55
CA GLU A 86 15.06 -5.92 5.40
C GLU A 86 13.96 -5.06 4.78
N THR A 87 13.57 -5.40 3.56
CA THR A 87 12.56 -4.70 2.78
C THR A 87 11.63 -5.67 2.06
N PHE A 88 10.40 -5.22 1.84
CA PHE A 88 9.41 -5.81 0.93
C PHE A 88 8.64 -4.66 0.27
N PHE A 89 7.94 -4.94 -0.83
CA PHE A 89 7.11 -3.94 -1.52
C PHE A 89 5.63 -4.17 -1.29
N VAL A 90 4.85 -3.08 -1.29
CA VAL A 90 3.40 -3.09 -1.56
C VAL A 90 3.19 -2.47 -2.94
N ILE A 91 2.90 -3.29 -3.93
CA ILE A 91 2.81 -2.88 -5.33
C ILE A 91 1.37 -2.53 -5.67
N LEU A 92 1.14 -1.29 -6.11
CA LEU A 92 -0.13 -0.87 -6.69
C LEU A 92 -0.21 -1.27 -8.17
N SER A 93 -1.37 -1.75 -8.61
CA SER A 93 -1.59 -2.19 -10.00
C SER A 93 -3.04 -2.03 -10.43
N ASN A 94 -3.28 -2.09 -11.74
CA ASN A 94 -4.62 -2.06 -12.33
C ASN A 94 -5.52 -0.93 -11.77
N PRO A 95 -5.08 0.34 -11.82
CA PRO A 95 -5.94 1.46 -11.45
C PRO A 95 -7.16 1.50 -12.38
N SER A 96 -8.30 1.93 -11.86
CA SER A 96 -9.51 2.12 -12.67
C SER A 96 -9.27 3.19 -13.75
N PRO A 97 -9.98 3.14 -14.90
CA PRO A 97 -9.75 4.06 -16.01
C PRO A 97 -9.85 5.54 -15.64
N ASN A 98 -10.73 5.89 -14.70
CA ASN A 98 -10.89 7.27 -14.22
C ASN A 98 -9.69 7.79 -13.40
N ALA A 99 -8.82 6.91 -12.89
CA ALA A 99 -7.54 7.31 -12.33
C ALA A 99 -6.44 7.43 -13.40
N ALA A 100 -6.48 6.60 -14.44
CA ALA A 100 -5.45 6.56 -15.47
C ALA A 100 -5.62 7.61 -16.60
N GLU A 101 -6.87 7.95 -16.95
CA GLU A 101 -7.17 8.61 -18.24
C GLU A 101 -7.95 9.93 -18.14
N ARG A 102 -8.56 10.26 -17.00
CA ARG A 102 -9.28 11.55 -16.87
C ARG A 102 -8.36 12.62 -16.29
N PRO A 103 -8.38 13.87 -16.81
CA PRO A 103 -7.83 14.98 -16.08
C PRO A 103 -8.63 15.10 -14.79
N CYS A 104 -7.98 14.90 -13.65
CA CYS A 104 -8.64 15.13 -12.39
C CYS A 104 -9.02 16.61 -12.31
N ALA A 105 -10.27 16.88 -11.91
CA ALA A 105 -10.81 18.24 -11.97
C ALA A 105 -9.91 19.21 -11.21
N ALA A 106 -9.67 20.38 -11.82
CA ALA A 106 -8.82 21.45 -11.32
C ALA A 106 -9.18 21.87 -9.90
#